data_AF-A0A483BV04-F1
#
_entry.id   AF-A0A483BV04-F1
#
_cell.length_a   1.000
_cell.length_b   1.000
_cell.length_c   1.000
_cell.angle_alpha   90.00
_cell.angle_beta   90.00
_cell.angle_gamma   90.00
#
_symmetry.space_group_name_H-M   'P 1'
#
loop_
_entity.id
_entity.type
_entity.pdbx_description
1 polymer ?
#
loop_
_entity_poly.entity_id
_entity_poly.type
_entity_poly.pdbx_seq_one_letter_code
_entity_poly.pdbx_strand_id
1 'polypeptide(L)'
;MEFICFILGSCSASFIICLAYRINRRKQLGGLSCCDYCGRRLPLIALVPIIGWLLSIGKCRYCKNSISVYYPLIEFLFAICFMNSKDNYHFVIIYCLLLFLSCEDIYDHTSHTFILYPIIFFEFIVNFPSEKAIGLFILTSLLLFFIYYRKALGNGDLPVILLIYIALPVFQFSVSILITSCLTILIFLLRKKHSLAFIPFLAIGFFLSTLFV
;
A
#
# COMPACT_ATOMS: atom_id res chain seq x y z
N MET A 1 10.72 2.93 22.81
CA MET A 1 9.65 2.23 22.07
C MET A 1 9.56 2.68 20.62
N GLU A 2 9.55 3.98 20.33
CA GLU A 2 9.46 4.52 18.97
C GLU A 2 10.51 3.97 17.99
N PHE A 3 11.78 3.90 18.42
CA PHE A 3 12.84 3.32 17.60
C PHE A 3 12.60 1.84 17.24
N ILE A 4 12.02 1.07 18.16
CA ILE A 4 11.68 -0.35 17.90
C ILE A 4 10.52 -0.42 16.88
N CYS A 5 9.49 0.42 17.03
CA CYS A 5 8.39 0.52 16.08
C CYS A 5 8.87 0.92 14.69
N PHE A 6 9.84 1.84 14.59
CA PHE A 6 10.45 2.23 13.31
C PHE A 6 11.14 1.05 12.62
N ILE A 7 11.96 0.29 13.37
CA ILE A 7 12.64 -0.90 12.85
C ILE A 7 11.61 -1.95 12.42
N LEU A 8 10.61 -2.24 13.24
CA LEU A 8 9.57 -3.22 12.90
C LEU A 8 8.77 -2.80 11.66
N GLY A 9 8.42 -1.51 11.54
CA GLY A 9 7.72 -0.98 10.38
C GLY A 9 8.55 -1.10 9.11
N SER A 10 9.81 -0.66 9.13
CA SER A 10 10.71 -0.77 7.97
C SER A 10 10.97 -2.23 7.55
N CYS A 11 11.15 -3.14 8.52
CA CYS A 11 11.26 -4.58 8.25
C CYS A 11 9.99 -5.15 7.63
N SER A 12 8.81 -4.76 8.16
CA SER A 12 7.51 -5.22 7.65
C SER A 12 7.30 -4.76 6.21
N ALA A 13 7.62 -3.50 5.90
CA ALA A 13 7.54 -2.97 4.53
C ALA A 13 8.48 -3.71 3.58
N SER A 14 9.74 -3.91 3.97
CA SER A 14 10.72 -4.64 3.16
C SER A 14 10.25 -6.08 2.86
N PHE A 15 9.70 -6.76 3.87
CA PHE A 15 9.12 -8.08 3.72
C PHE A 15 7.91 -8.09 2.77
N ILE A 16 6.96 -7.17 2.94
CA ILE A 16 5.73 -7.09 2.13
C ILE A 16 6.07 -6.82 0.66
N ILE A 17 6.99 -5.90 0.38
CA ILE A 17 7.43 -5.61 -0.99
C ILE A 17 8.09 -6.86 -1.61
N CYS A 18 8.95 -7.55 -0.86
CA CYS A 18 9.58 -8.79 -1.32
C CYS A 18 8.55 -9.90 -1.57
N LEU A 19 7.57 -10.03 -0.68
CA LEU A 19 6.49 -11.00 -0.76
C LEU A 19 5.65 -10.76 -2.02
N ALA A 20 5.17 -9.54 -2.23
CA ALA A 20 4.41 -9.15 -3.42
C ALA A 20 5.20 -9.41 -4.70
N TYR A 21 6.49 -9.05 -4.72
CA TYR A 21 7.36 -9.32 -5.86
C TYR A 21 7.50 -10.82 -6.18
N ARG A 22 7.66 -11.68 -5.15
CA ARG A 22 7.79 -13.13 -5.35
C ARG A 22 6.49 -13.77 -5.82
N ILE A 23 5.34 -13.36 -5.27
CA ILE A 23 4.01 -13.86 -5.65
C ILE A 23 3.74 -13.54 -7.12
N ASN A 24 3.89 -12.27 -7.53
CA ASN A 24 3.64 -11.85 -8.92
C ASN A 24 4.57 -12.55 -9.92
N ARG A 25 5.84 -12.80 -9.54
CA ARG A 25 6.79 -13.54 -10.37
C ARG A 25 6.69 -15.06 -10.26
N ARG A 26 5.71 -15.60 -9.51
CA ARG A 26 5.56 -17.03 -9.22
C ARG A 26 6.86 -17.69 -8.74
N LYS A 27 7.67 -16.94 -7.99
CA LYS A 27 8.91 -17.43 -7.37
C LYS A 27 8.58 -18.09 -6.04
N GLN A 28 9.44 -19.01 -5.59
CA GLN A 28 9.31 -19.59 -4.26
C GLN A 28 9.34 -18.49 -3.19
N LEU A 29 8.44 -18.57 -2.21
CA LEU A 29 8.31 -17.56 -1.15
C LEU A 29 9.55 -17.53 -0.24
N GLY A 30 10.15 -18.70 0.00
CA GLY A 30 11.37 -18.86 0.77
C GLY A 30 12.65 -18.65 -0.03
N GLY A 31 13.77 -18.70 0.67
CA GLY A 31 15.11 -18.67 0.09
C GLY A 31 15.81 -17.33 0.23
N LEU A 32 17.09 -17.34 -0.11
CA LEU A 32 17.98 -16.20 0.07
C LEU A 32 17.61 -15.07 -0.89
N SER A 33 17.75 -13.83 -0.42
CA SER A 33 17.62 -12.66 -1.28
C SER A 33 18.84 -12.56 -2.21
N CYS A 34 18.57 -12.52 -3.50
CA CYS A 34 19.59 -12.44 -4.55
C CYS A 34 19.37 -11.20 -5.41
N CYS A 35 20.44 -10.71 -6.02
CA CYS A 35 20.35 -9.62 -6.99
C CYS A 35 19.64 -10.10 -8.26
N ASP A 36 18.63 -9.35 -8.71
CA ASP A 36 17.86 -9.68 -9.92
C ASP A 36 18.68 -9.66 -11.22
N TYR A 37 19.84 -9.00 -11.24
CA TYR A 37 20.68 -8.87 -12.42
C TYR A 37 21.82 -9.88 -12.48
N CYS A 38 22.51 -10.10 -11.36
CA CYS A 38 23.68 -10.98 -11.33
C CYS A 38 23.45 -12.30 -10.59
N GLY A 39 22.28 -12.51 -9.98
CA GLY A 39 21.93 -13.73 -9.26
C GLY A 39 22.71 -13.98 -7.96
N ARG A 40 23.72 -13.16 -7.65
CA ARG A 40 24.51 -13.33 -6.42
C ARG A 40 23.68 -13.01 -5.19
N ARG A 41 23.93 -13.78 -4.13
CA ARG A 41 23.36 -13.57 -2.80
C ARG A 41 23.73 -12.19 -2.26
N LEU A 42 22.73 -11.50 -1.71
CA LEU A 42 22.94 -10.22 -1.02
C LEU A 42 23.55 -10.47 0.38
N PRO A 43 24.57 -9.68 0.79
CA PRO A 43 25.11 -9.76 2.14
C PRO A 43 24.05 -9.29 3.16
N LEU A 44 24.15 -9.78 4.40
CA LEU A 44 23.20 -9.43 5.48
C LEU A 44 23.04 -7.91 5.65
N ILE A 45 24.13 -7.15 5.54
CA ILE A 45 24.08 -5.70 5.69
C ILE A 45 23.26 -5.00 4.59
N ALA A 46 23.19 -5.59 3.39
CA ALA A 46 22.37 -5.07 2.30
C ALA A 46 20.88 -5.40 2.46
N LEU A 47 20.53 -6.29 3.39
CA LEU A 47 19.16 -6.67 3.72
C LEU A 47 18.56 -5.82 4.86
N VAL A 48 19.40 -5.03 5.56
CA VAL A 48 18.91 -4.11 6.58
C VAL A 48 18.12 -3.00 5.87
N PRO A 49 16.82 -2.83 6.15
CA PRO A 49 15.99 -1.80 5.52
C PRO A 49 16.62 -0.42 5.65
N ILE A 50 16.51 0.40 4.60
CA ILE A 50 17.05 1.77 4.48
C ILE A 50 18.59 1.82 4.48
N ILE A 51 19.23 1.30 5.53
CA ILE A 51 20.68 1.30 5.76
C ILE A 51 21.41 0.53 4.66
N GLY A 52 20.90 -0.65 4.29
CA GLY A 52 21.51 -1.47 3.25
C GLY A 52 21.58 -0.74 1.91
N TRP A 53 20.54 0.02 1.57
CA TRP A 53 20.52 0.84 0.35
C TRP A 53 21.48 2.04 0.45
N LEU A 54 21.51 2.73 1.60
CA LEU A 54 22.40 3.89 1.84
C LEU A 54 23.87 3.50 1.76
N LEU A 55 24.28 2.42 2.44
CA LEU A 55 25.66 1.91 2.40
C LEU A 55 26.07 1.43 1.01
N SER A 56 25.10 0.96 0.22
CA SER A 56 25.31 0.53 -1.15
C SER A 56 25.27 1.69 -2.16
N ILE A 57 24.92 2.91 -1.72
CA ILE A 57 24.69 4.10 -2.54
C ILE A 57 23.74 3.77 -3.71
N GLY A 58 22.71 2.98 -3.41
CA GLY A 58 21.74 2.49 -4.38
C GLY A 58 22.32 1.66 -5.53
N LYS A 59 23.44 0.95 -5.34
CA LYS A 59 24.03 0.07 -6.36
C LYS A 59 24.41 -1.29 -5.80
N CYS A 60 24.19 -2.35 -6.57
CA CYS A 60 24.65 -3.69 -6.19
C CYS A 60 26.18 -3.72 -6.02
N ARG A 61 26.67 -4.31 -4.92
CA ARG A 61 28.12 -4.39 -4.64
C ARG A 61 28.91 -5.13 -5.72
N TYR A 62 28.31 -6.13 -6.36
CA TYR A 62 28.97 -7.00 -7.33
C TYR A 62 28.84 -6.50 -8.78
N CYS A 63 27.61 -6.28 -9.27
CA CYS A 63 27.38 -5.88 -10.66
C CYS A 63 27.22 -4.37 -10.86
N LYS A 64 27.22 -3.56 -9.80
CA LYS A 64 27.04 -2.10 -9.82
C LYS A 64 25.73 -1.60 -10.43
N ASN A 65 24.81 -2.50 -10.78
CA ASN A 65 23.49 -2.12 -11.25
C ASN A 65 22.73 -1.33 -10.18
N SER A 66 21.95 -0.33 -10.60
CA SER A 66 21.18 0.51 -9.71
C SER A 66 20.05 -0.27 -9.02
N ILE A 67 19.79 0.11 -7.77
CA ILE A 67 18.68 -0.33 -6.94
C ILE A 67 17.76 0.88 -6.79
N SER A 68 16.49 0.72 -7.13
CA SER A 68 15.52 1.82 -7.12
C SER A 68 15.42 2.51 -5.75
N VAL A 69 15.37 3.85 -5.75
CA VAL A 69 15.13 4.68 -4.55
C VAL A 69 13.74 4.40 -3.95
N TYR A 70 12.84 3.82 -4.73
CA TYR A 70 11.50 3.42 -4.31
C TYR A 70 11.50 2.54 -3.05
N TYR A 71 12.42 1.57 -2.96
CA TYR A 71 12.49 0.63 -1.84
C TYR A 71 12.77 1.33 -0.50
N PRO A 72 13.90 2.04 -0.31
CA PRO A 72 14.19 2.70 0.97
C PRO A 72 13.17 3.80 1.29
N LEU A 73 12.58 4.44 0.28
CA LEU A 73 11.55 5.46 0.49
C LEU A 73 10.28 4.86 1.10
N ILE A 74 9.80 3.73 0.59
CA ILE A 74 8.62 3.07 1.17
C ILE A 74 8.95 2.49 2.54
N GLU A 75 10.11 1.87 2.73
CA GLU A 75 10.53 1.37 4.04
C GLU A 75 10.51 2.48 5.09
N PHE A 76 10.97 3.68 4.73
CA PHE A 76 10.94 4.85 5.60
C PHE A 76 9.52 5.37 5.88
N LEU A 77 8.71 5.58 4.83
CA LEU A 77 7.33 6.06 4.98
C LEU A 77 6.49 5.10 5.83
N PHE A 78 6.63 3.80 5.59
CA PHE A 78 5.89 2.79 6.34
C PHE A 78 6.34 2.71 7.80
N ALA A 79 7.64 2.88 8.07
CA ALA A 79 8.14 2.98 9.43
C ALA A 79 7.52 4.16 10.20
N ILE A 80 7.31 5.31 9.53
CA ILE A 80 6.59 6.45 10.10
C ILE A 80 5.12 6.10 10.36
N CYS A 81 4.43 5.43 9.42
CA CYS A 81 3.04 4.97 9.63
C CYS A 81 2.94 4.12 10.91
N PHE A 82 3.85 3.15 11.02
CA PHE A 82 3.87 2.17 12.09
C PHE A 82 4.11 2.84 13.45
N MET A 83 5.03 3.82 13.52
CA MET A 83 5.28 4.58 14.74
C MET A 83 4.05 5.37 15.21
N ASN A 84 3.35 6.03 14.29
CA ASN A 84 2.17 6.85 14.61
C ASN A 84 0.97 6.00 15.00
N SER A 85 0.86 4.78 14.47
CA SER A 85 -0.24 3.85 14.76
C SER A 85 0.11 2.76 15.76
N LYS A 86 1.15 2.96 16.59
CA LYS A 86 1.63 1.96 17.56
C LYS A 86 0.55 1.48 18.54
N ASP A 87 -0.38 2.36 18.89
CA ASP A 87 -1.46 2.07 19.85
C ASP A 87 -2.72 1.53 19.15
N ASN A 88 -2.80 1.62 17.81
CA ASN A 88 -3.93 1.17 17.02
C ASN A 88 -3.49 0.12 15.98
N TYR A 89 -3.45 -1.13 16.40
CA TYR A 89 -3.04 -2.26 15.57
C TYR A 89 -3.92 -2.46 14.32
N HIS A 90 -5.18 -2.01 14.34
CA HIS A 90 -6.06 -2.07 13.17
C HIS A 90 -5.47 -1.27 12.00
N PHE A 91 -4.98 -0.05 12.25
CA PHE A 91 -4.35 0.76 11.22
C PHE A 91 -3.05 0.15 10.71
N VAL A 92 -2.25 -0.46 11.58
CA VAL A 92 -1.04 -1.20 11.17
C VAL A 92 -1.38 -2.31 10.17
N ILE A 93 -2.42 -3.09 10.44
CA ILE A 93 -2.89 -4.17 9.55
C ILE A 93 -3.36 -3.57 8.21
N ILE A 94 -4.15 -2.50 8.24
CA ILE A 94 -4.64 -1.82 7.03
C ILE A 94 -3.46 -1.29 6.21
N TYR A 95 -2.45 -0.65 6.81
CA TYR A 95 -1.26 -0.20 6.08
C TYR A 95 -0.53 -1.38 5.41
N CYS A 96 -0.33 -2.49 6.13
CA CYS A 96 0.32 -3.69 5.57
C CYS A 96 -0.42 -4.20 4.32
N LEU A 97 -1.76 -4.29 4.40
CA LEU A 97 -2.60 -4.75 3.30
C LEU A 97 -2.62 -3.77 2.13
N LEU A 98 -2.74 -2.46 2.41
CA LEU A 98 -2.68 -1.42 1.39
C LEU A 98 -1.34 -1.41 0.67
N LEU A 99 -0.23 -1.59 1.40
CA LEU A 99 1.10 -1.70 0.79
C LEU A 99 1.20 -2.92 -0.12
N PHE A 100 0.74 -4.09 0.35
CA PHE A 100 0.73 -5.32 -0.44
C PHE A 100 -0.08 -5.16 -1.73
N LEU A 101 -1.33 -4.68 -1.64
CA LEU A 101 -2.21 -4.46 -2.78
C LEU A 101 -1.70 -3.38 -3.72
N SER A 102 -1.04 -2.34 -3.19
CA SER A 102 -0.37 -1.31 -4.00
C SER A 102 0.75 -1.90 -4.84
N CYS A 103 1.54 -2.81 -4.26
CA CYS A 103 2.58 -3.51 -5.02
C CYS A 103 1.97 -4.37 -6.12
N GLU A 104 0.94 -5.18 -5.84
CA GLU A 104 0.25 -5.99 -6.86
C GLU A 104 -0.33 -5.15 -8.01
N ASP A 105 -0.99 -4.04 -7.69
CA ASP A 105 -1.60 -3.16 -8.69
C ASP A 105 -0.55 -2.52 -9.61
N ILE A 106 0.65 -2.22 -9.08
CA ILE A 106 1.78 -1.71 -9.87
C ILE A 106 2.33 -2.78 -10.83
N TYR A 107 2.35 -4.05 -10.42
CA TYR A 107 2.97 -5.13 -11.20
C TYR A 107 2.05 -5.69 -12.28
N ASP A 108 0.83 -6.11 -11.91
CA ASP A 108 0.02 -6.99 -12.76
C ASP A 108 -1.38 -6.44 -13.06
N HIS A 109 -1.74 -5.24 -12.56
CA HIS A 109 -3.08 -4.61 -12.68
C HIS A 109 -4.26 -5.54 -12.29
N THR A 110 -3.95 -6.67 -11.64
CA THR A 110 -4.88 -7.69 -11.16
C THR A 110 -4.54 -7.87 -9.69
N SER A 111 -5.38 -7.31 -8.83
CA SER A 111 -5.15 -7.27 -7.39
C SER A 111 -6.00 -8.32 -6.68
N HIS A 112 -5.39 -9.05 -5.74
CA HIS A 112 -6.05 -10.09 -4.94
C HIS A 112 -6.90 -9.47 -3.81
N THR A 113 -7.75 -8.53 -4.18
CA THR A 113 -8.54 -7.68 -3.27
C THR A 113 -9.63 -8.43 -2.50
N PHE A 114 -9.91 -9.68 -2.88
CA PHE A 114 -10.81 -10.56 -2.14
C PHE A 114 -10.38 -10.80 -0.69
N ILE A 115 -9.08 -10.66 -0.39
CA ILE A 115 -8.52 -10.76 0.96
C ILE A 115 -9.15 -9.71 1.90
N LEU A 116 -9.68 -8.61 1.37
CA LEU A 116 -10.28 -7.54 2.17
C LEU A 116 -11.71 -7.84 2.63
N TYR A 117 -12.47 -8.69 1.94
CA TYR A 117 -13.88 -8.92 2.28
C TYR A 117 -14.13 -9.44 3.70
N PRO A 118 -13.36 -10.43 4.23
CA PRO A 118 -13.52 -10.88 5.61
C PRO A 118 -13.26 -9.77 6.63
N ILE A 119 -12.30 -8.88 6.35
CA ILE A 119 -11.92 -7.77 7.23
C ILE A 119 -13.02 -6.71 7.22
N ILE A 120 -13.49 -6.34 6.02
CA ILE A 120 -14.61 -5.40 5.84
C ILE A 120 -15.84 -5.92 6.58
N PHE A 121 -16.15 -7.20 6.45
CA PHE A 121 -17.29 -7.82 7.12
C PHE A 121 -17.14 -7.79 8.64
N PHE A 122 -15.96 -8.12 9.15
CA PHE A 122 -15.68 -8.07 10.59
C PHE A 122 -15.80 -6.65 11.15
N GLU A 123 -15.16 -5.66 10.51
CA GLU A 123 -15.24 -4.25 10.90
C GLU A 123 -16.68 -3.72 10.82
N PHE A 124 -17.44 -4.16 9.83
CA PHE A 124 -18.86 -3.81 9.68
C PHE A 124 -19.71 -4.33 10.84
N ILE A 125 -19.42 -5.52 11.38
CA ILE A 125 -20.21 -6.10 12.48
C ILE A 125 -19.84 -5.48 13.82
N VAL A 126 -18.54 -5.30 14.07
CA VAL A 126 -18.04 -4.97 15.41
C VAL A 126 -18.02 -3.46 15.66
N ASN A 127 -17.58 -2.68 14.67
CA ASN A 127 -17.18 -1.30 14.87
C ASN A 127 -18.02 -0.28 14.09
N PHE A 128 -19.07 -0.74 13.38
CA PHE A 128 -19.76 0.12 12.44
C PHE A 128 -20.84 1.00 13.09
N PRO A 129 -20.65 2.33 13.12
CA PRO A 129 -21.65 3.23 13.65
C PRO A 129 -22.84 3.34 12.69
N SER A 130 -24.05 3.34 13.24
CA SER A 130 -25.31 3.36 12.47
C SER A 130 -25.41 4.58 11.54
N GLU A 131 -24.82 5.71 11.93
CA GLU A 131 -24.76 6.95 11.14
C GLU A 131 -24.01 6.81 9.81
N LYS A 132 -23.05 5.88 9.69
CA LYS A 132 -22.33 5.61 8.44
C LYS A 132 -23.10 4.67 7.50
N ALA A 133 -24.17 4.00 7.95
CA ALA A 133 -24.87 2.98 7.14
C ALA A 133 -25.42 3.53 5.83
N ILE A 134 -26.07 4.70 5.91
CA ILE A 134 -26.65 5.36 4.74
C ILE A 134 -25.53 5.79 3.78
N GLY A 135 -24.45 6.35 4.32
CA GLY A 135 -23.29 6.76 3.53
C GLY A 135 -22.61 5.58 2.84
N LEU A 136 -22.46 4.45 3.53
CA LEU A 136 -21.93 3.20 2.96
C LEU A 136 -22.79 2.73 1.78
N PHE A 137 -24.11 2.67 1.96
CA PHE A 137 -25.04 2.23 0.90
C PHE A 137 -24.97 3.13 -0.35
N ILE A 138 -24.94 4.45 -0.14
CA ILE A 138 -24.79 5.43 -1.22
C ILE A 138 -23.45 5.25 -1.92
N LEU A 139 -22.36 5.15 -1.15
CA LEU A 139 -21.00 4.97 -1.68
C LEU A 139 -20.89 3.67 -2.49
N THR A 140 -21.38 2.54 -1.96
CA THR A 140 -21.36 1.25 -2.67
C THR A 140 -22.16 1.34 -3.97
N SER A 141 -23.36 1.92 -3.93
CA SER A 141 -24.22 2.04 -5.12
C SER A 141 -23.57 2.90 -6.20
N LEU A 142 -22.95 4.02 -5.80
CA LEU A 142 -22.21 4.91 -6.68
C LEU A 142 -20.99 4.23 -7.30
N LEU A 143 -20.18 3.51 -6.51
CA LEU A 143 -19.00 2.79 -7.02
C LEU A 143 -19.40 1.68 -7.99
N LEU A 144 -20.45 0.90 -7.69
CA LEU A 144 -20.97 -0.12 -8.60
C LEU A 144 -21.50 0.49 -9.90
N PHE A 145 -22.12 1.67 -9.83
CA PHE A 145 -22.52 2.42 -11.02
C PHE A 145 -21.30 2.79 -11.90
N PHE A 146 -20.23 3.30 -11.31
CA PHE A 146 -19.00 3.64 -12.04
C PHE A 146 -18.29 2.42 -12.64
N ILE A 147 -18.35 1.28 -11.96
CA ILE A 147 -17.76 0.03 -12.41
C ILE A 147 -18.56 -0.57 -13.58
N TYR A 148 -19.86 -0.81 -13.39
CA TYR A 148 -20.64 -1.58 -14.36
C TYR A 148 -21.14 -0.74 -15.53
N TYR A 149 -21.57 0.50 -15.28
CA TYR A 149 -22.15 1.36 -16.32
C TYR A 149 -21.10 2.25 -16.98
N ARG A 150 -20.20 2.87 -16.22
CA ARG A 150 -19.17 3.77 -16.77
C ARG A 150 -17.88 3.06 -17.16
N LYS A 151 -17.62 1.86 -16.64
CA LYS A 151 -16.34 1.12 -16.81
C LYS A 151 -15.12 2.01 -16.51
N ALA A 152 -15.28 2.93 -15.56
CA ALA A 152 -14.27 3.94 -15.24
C ALA A 152 -13.37 3.54 -14.07
N LEU A 153 -13.82 2.60 -13.24
CA LEU A 153 -13.13 2.14 -12.03
C LEU A 153 -12.94 0.62 -12.10
N GLY A 154 -11.83 0.12 -11.54
CA GLY A 154 -11.57 -1.31 -11.45
C GLY A 154 -12.37 -1.96 -10.33
N ASN A 155 -12.74 -3.24 -10.50
CA ASN A 155 -13.37 -4.04 -9.43
C ASN A 155 -12.49 -4.13 -8.18
N GLY A 156 -11.17 -4.10 -8.33
CA GLY A 156 -10.22 -4.14 -7.22
C GLY A 156 -10.22 -2.87 -6.35
N ASP A 157 -10.64 -1.73 -6.91
CA ASP A 157 -10.65 -0.46 -6.18
C ASP A 157 -11.80 -0.38 -5.16
N LEU A 158 -12.92 -1.04 -5.46
CA LEU A 158 -14.13 -1.04 -4.62
C LEU A 158 -13.85 -1.49 -3.18
N PRO A 159 -13.32 -2.70 -2.91
CA PRO A 159 -13.09 -3.15 -1.54
C PRO A 159 -12.08 -2.27 -0.80
N VAL A 160 -11.09 -1.69 -1.49
CA VAL A 160 -10.12 -0.76 -0.88
C VAL A 160 -10.81 0.52 -0.42
N ILE A 161 -11.64 1.14 -1.27
CA ILE A 161 -12.37 2.37 -0.92
C ILE A 161 -13.35 2.11 0.23
N LEU A 162 -14.05 0.96 0.22
CA LEU A 162 -14.97 0.61 1.31
C LEU A 162 -14.24 0.39 2.64
N LEU A 163 -13.09 -0.28 2.61
CA LEU A 163 -12.25 -0.46 3.80
C LEU A 163 -11.83 0.90 4.39
N ILE A 164 -11.36 1.83 3.56
CA ILE A 164 -10.97 3.18 3.98
C ILE A 164 -12.18 3.94 4.58
N TYR A 165 -13.37 3.82 3.98
CA TYR A 165 -14.59 4.47 4.49
C TYR A 165 -15.00 3.95 5.88
N ILE A 166 -14.92 2.63 6.09
CA ILE A 166 -15.26 2.02 7.36
C ILE A 166 -14.23 2.41 8.43
N ALA A 167 -12.95 2.32 8.09
CA ALA A 167 -11.83 2.57 9.00
C ALA A 167 -11.69 4.02 9.46
N LEU A 168 -12.11 5.00 8.65
CA LEU A 168 -11.94 6.42 8.96
C LEU A 168 -13.27 7.13 9.29
N PRO A 169 -13.27 8.15 10.17
CA PRO A 169 -14.34 9.14 10.24
C PRO A 169 -14.65 9.75 8.86
N VAL A 170 -15.90 10.14 8.63
CA VAL A 170 -16.38 10.63 7.31
C VAL A 170 -15.56 11.82 6.79
N PHE A 171 -15.14 12.71 7.69
CA PHE A 171 -14.30 13.85 7.34
C PHE A 171 -12.91 13.42 6.84
N GLN A 172 -12.20 12.58 7.60
CA GLN A 172 -10.89 12.04 7.20
C GLN A 172 -10.98 11.21 5.91
N PHE A 173 -12.04 10.40 5.75
CA PHE A 173 -12.32 9.69 4.49
C PHE A 173 -12.42 10.67 3.31
N SER A 174 -13.19 11.74 3.45
CA SER A 174 -13.37 12.73 2.38
C SER A 174 -12.06 13.40 1.99
N VAL A 175 -11.22 13.73 2.98
CA VAL A 175 -9.86 14.26 2.75
C VAL A 175 -8.98 13.22 2.05
N SER A 176 -9.04 11.95 2.44
CA SER A 176 -8.26 10.87 1.82
C SER A 176 -8.58 10.70 0.33
N ILE A 177 -9.86 10.77 -0.05
CA ILE A 177 -10.32 10.68 -1.44
C ILE A 177 -9.91 11.94 -2.22
N LEU A 178 -10.01 13.13 -1.61
CA LEU A 178 -9.56 14.37 -2.21
C LEU A 178 -8.06 14.30 -2.56
N ILE A 179 -7.21 13.94 -1.60
CA ILE A 179 -5.76 13.77 -1.80
C ILE A 179 -5.49 12.76 -2.91
N THR A 180 -6.16 11.60 -2.87
CA THR A 180 -6.03 10.56 -3.90
C THR A 180 -6.35 11.12 -5.28
N SER A 181 -7.47 11.82 -5.44
CA SER A 181 -7.91 12.39 -6.72
C SER A 181 -6.97 13.48 -7.24
N CYS A 182 -6.46 14.35 -6.36
CA CYS A 182 -5.49 15.38 -6.74
C CYS A 182 -4.19 14.75 -7.24
N LEU A 183 -3.68 13.72 -6.54
CA LEU A 183 -2.45 13.03 -6.92
C LEU A 183 -2.59 12.28 -8.24
N THR A 184 -3.72 11.59 -8.45
CA THR A 184 -3.94 10.84 -9.70
C THR A 184 -4.06 11.76 -10.90
N ILE A 185 -4.79 12.88 -10.77
CA ILE A 185 -4.90 13.89 -11.82
C ILE A 185 -3.52 14.49 -12.12
N LEU A 186 -2.76 14.86 -11.09
CA LEU A 186 -1.40 15.41 -11.27
C LEU A 186 -0.50 14.44 -12.05
N ILE A 187 -0.46 13.17 -11.66
CA ILE A 187 0.37 12.17 -12.35
C ILE A 187 -0.15 11.87 -13.75
N PHE A 188 -1.47 11.84 -13.94
CA PHE A 188 -2.08 11.66 -15.25
C PHE A 188 -1.66 12.77 -16.23
N LEU A 189 -1.69 14.03 -15.79
CA LEU A 189 -1.24 15.18 -16.58
C LEU A 189 0.26 15.12 -16.90
N LEU A 190 1.09 14.68 -15.96
CA LEU A 190 2.54 14.58 -16.13
C LEU A 190 2.97 13.42 -17.04
N ARG A 191 2.32 12.25 -16.92
CA ARG A 191 2.75 11.02 -17.62
C ARG A 191 1.98 10.71 -18.89
N LYS A 192 0.82 11.35 -19.13
CA LYS A 192 -0.08 11.10 -20.27
C LYS A 192 -0.35 9.61 -20.52
N LYS A 193 -0.39 8.79 -19.46
CA LYS A 193 -0.69 7.35 -19.55
C LYS A 193 -2.18 7.12 -19.42
N HIS A 194 -2.72 6.23 -20.26
CA HIS A 194 -4.13 5.89 -20.29
C HIS A 194 -4.59 4.98 -19.14
N SER A 195 -3.68 4.25 -18.50
CA SER A 195 -3.97 3.43 -17.31
C SER A 195 -2.96 3.71 -16.20
N LEU A 196 -3.47 3.94 -14.99
CA LEU A 196 -2.69 4.14 -13.77
C LEU A 196 -3.18 3.15 -12.72
N ALA A 197 -2.24 2.54 -11.99
CA ALA A 197 -2.53 1.77 -10.79
C ALA A 197 -3.11 2.73 -9.73
N PHE A 198 -4.37 2.55 -9.32
CA PHE A 198 -5.11 3.49 -8.46
C PHE A 198 -4.87 3.22 -6.97
N ILE A 199 -4.66 1.96 -6.58
CA ILE A 199 -4.49 1.54 -5.18
C ILE A 199 -3.29 2.23 -4.48
N PRO A 200 -2.12 2.42 -5.13
CA PRO A 200 -1.02 3.18 -4.53
C PRO A 200 -1.40 4.61 -4.14
N PHE A 201 -2.27 5.26 -4.91
CA PHE A 201 -2.72 6.61 -4.60
C PHE A 201 -3.71 6.63 -3.45
N LEU A 202 -4.61 5.63 -3.38
CA LEU A 202 -5.50 5.43 -2.24
C LEU A 202 -4.71 5.19 -0.95
N ALA A 203 -3.63 4.40 -1.02
CA ALA A 203 -2.75 4.15 0.12
C ALA A 203 -2.07 5.44 0.62
N ILE A 204 -1.60 6.30 -0.30
CA ILE A 204 -1.03 7.61 0.06
C ILE A 204 -2.10 8.53 0.66
N GLY A 205 -3.30 8.57 0.09
CA GLY A 205 -4.42 9.35 0.62
C GLY A 205 -4.80 8.93 2.04
N PHE A 206 -4.92 7.62 2.27
CA PHE A 206 -5.16 7.05 3.61
C PHE A 206 -4.06 7.47 4.58
N PHE A 207 -2.79 7.24 4.21
CA PHE A 207 -1.63 7.61 5.03
C PHE A 207 -1.62 9.10 5.44
N LEU A 208 -1.75 10.00 4.47
CA LEU A 208 -1.72 11.44 4.75
C LEU A 208 -2.93 11.88 5.59
N SER A 209 -4.11 11.31 5.35
CA SER A 209 -5.29 11.62 6.16
C SER A 209 -5.13 11.19 7.61
N THR A 210 -4.54 10.01 7.86
CA THR A 210 -4.32 9.50 9.22
C THR A 210 -3.21 10.20 10.00
N LEU A 211 -2.27 10.85 9.30
CA LEU A 211 -1.15 11.54 9.95
C LEU A 211 -1.45 13.00 10.30
N PHE A 212 -2.22 13.68 9.47
CA PHE A 212 -2.33 15.14 9.51
C PHE A 212 -3.71 15.68 9.86
N VAL A 213 -4.73 14.81 9.95
CA VAL A 213 -6.14 15.18 10.17
C VAL A 213 -6.70 14.38 11.32
#